data_AF-A0A961X9T3-F1
#
_entry.id   AF-A0A961X9T3-F1
#
_cell.length_a   1.000
_cell.length_b   1.000
_cell.length_c   1.000
_cell.angle_alpha   90.00
_cell.angle_beta   90.00
_cell.angle_gamma   90.00
#
_symmetry.space_group_name_H-M   'P 1'
#
loop_
_entity.id
_entity.type
_entity.pdbx_description
1 polymer ?
#
loop_
_entity_poly.entity_id
_entity_poly.type
_entity_poly.pdbx_seq_one_letter_code
_entity_poly.pdbx_strand_id
1 'polypeptide(L)'
;MRIIVRFARNEAGNFAVMFSLAMIPLVAVAGLAVDYSRTSDMRSKIQSAADGAAMAAALEYRKTGNKDNLSNIAQQYFEANLAGGFATTPQVQLSYPDASSIKVNVAYDMPTTISEVLGVKSLPVEVVSQVEAGGETQKMEIALALDVTGSMNRDNKLTVLKQSAKQFISDVTPATGPSNVKISVIPFNTTVRIDPTWRTETWLDLNGMLETLPEKKKSTGGGLLGGLFGIVTGFFDLITGLLDGTSESSGKGSATQEWIGCVWDRGSSWDSTTTNPIVGDTGSKYQASPPDHYSTSICGGLVKVRPLTDDTSLLNQDIDALVADGDTNTNIGMYWAMNSLDGNQPYQQA
;
A
#
# COMPACT_ATOMS: atom_id res chain seq x y z
N MET A 1 3.85 -99.42 -24.16
CA MET A 1 4.99 -98.48 -24.08
C MET A 1 4.77 -97.12 -24.77
N ARG A 2 4.02 -97.02 -25.89
CA ARG A 2 3.79 -95.74 -26.62
C ARG A 2 3.11 -94.61 -25.82
N ILE A 3 2.24 -94.93 -24.86
CA ILE A 3 1.50 -93.93 -24.06
C ILE A 3 2.41 -93.25 -23.02
N ILE A 4 3.35 -93.99 -22.44
CA ILE A 4 4.30 -93.48 -21.43
C ILE A 4 5.30 -92.51 -22.08
N VAL A 5 5.78 -92.82 -23.29
CA VAL A 5 6.66 -91.92 -24.07
C VAL A 5 5.92 -90.65 -24.50
N ARG A 6 4.61 -90.73 -24.75
CA ARG A 6 3.76 -89.57 -25.09
C ARG A 6 3.47 -88.67 -23.87
N PHE A 7 3.38 -89.25 -22.67
CA PHE A 7 3.25 -88.49 -21.42
C PHE A 7 4.56 -87.78 -21.04
N ALA A 8 5.70 -88.46 -21.20
CA ALA A 8 7.02 -87.89 -20.94
C ALA A 8 7.43 -86.77 -21.90
N ARG A 9 6.80 -86.69 -23.09
CA ARG A 9 6.99 -85.60 -24.08
C ARG A 9 5.93 -84.51 -24.01
N ASN A 10 5.02 -84.55 -23.02
CA ASN A 10 3.90 -83.61 -22.97
C ASN A 10 4.30 -82.32 -22.25
N GLU A 11 4.67 -81.29 -23.01
CA GLU A 11 5.09 -79.97 -22.50
C GLU A 11 3.91 -79.07 -22.08
N ALA A 12 2.67 -79.51 -22.26
CA ALA A 12 1.47 -78.72 -21.98
C ALA A 12 1.36 -78.24 -20.51
N GLY A 13 2.06 -78.88 -19.56
CA GLY A 13 2.11 -78.48 -18.15
C GLY A 13 3.22 -77.48 -17.78
N ASN A 14 4.24 -77.30 -18.63
CA ASN A 14 5.37 -76.40 -18.35
C ASN A 14 4.93 -74.93 -18.29
N PHE A 15 3.91 -74.57 -19.08
CA PHE A 15 3.30 -73.24 -19.04
C PHE A 15 2.75 -72.89 -17.65
N ALA A 16 2.05 -73.82 -16.99
CA ALA A 16 1.48 -73.58 -15.67
C ALA A 16 2.55 -73.33 -14.60
N VAL A 17 3.67 -74.08 -14.66
CA VAL A 17 4.80 -73.90 -13.74
C VAL A 17 5.47 -72.54 -13.97
N MET A 18 5.79 -72.20 -15.22
CA MET A 18 6.38 -70.89 -15.57
C MET A 18 5.44 -69.73 -15.21
N PHE A 19 4.14 -69.88 -15.48
CA PHE A 19 3.13 -68.89 -15.12
C PHE A 19 3.03 -68.67 -13.61
N SER A 20 3.01 -69.75 -12.81
CA SER A 20 2.95 -69.65 -11.35
C SER A 20 4.18 -68.97 -10.74
N LEU A 21 5.37 -69.26 -11.27
CA LEU A 21 6.61 -68.60 -10.85
C LEU A 21 6.66 -67.13 -11.29
N ALA A 22 6.14 -66.81 -12.47
CA ALA A 22 6.06 -65.43 -12.96
C ALA A 22 4.97 -64.60 -12.27
N MET A 23 3.93 -65.23 -11.72
CA MET A 23 2.84 -64.52 -11.04
C MET A 23 3.32 -63.84 -9.74
N ILE A 24 4.23 -64.48 -9.01
CA ILE A 24 4.76 -63.95 -7.74
C ILE A 24 5.37 -62.55 -7.91
N PRO A 25 6.37 -62.32 -8.80
CA PRO A 25 6.92 -60.99 -9.02
C PRO A 25 5.92 -60.01 -9.63
N LEU A 26 4.96 -60.47 -10.46
CA LEU A 26 3.94 -59.58 -11.03
C LEU A 26 2.98 -59.03 -9.97
N VAL A 27 2.50 -59.89 -9.07
CA VAL A 27 1.65 -59.49 -7.94
C VAL A 27 2.42 -58.60 -6.97
N ALA A 28 3.70 -58.91 -6.74
CA ALA A 28 4.56 -58.07 -5.89
C ALA A 28 4.69 -56.64 -6.43
N VAL A 29 4.96 -56.48 -7.73
CA VAL A 29 5.04 -55.16 -8.38
C VAL A 29 3.71 -54.44 -8.35
N ALA A 30 2.60 -55.15 -8.61
CA ALA A 30 1.25 -54.58 -8.53
C ALA A 30 0.92 -54.10 -7.11
N GLY A 31 1.29 -54.88 -6.08
CA GLY A 31 1.10 -54.52 -4.67
C GLY A 31 1.88 -53.27 -4.26
N LEU A 32 3.15 -53.20 -4.66
CA LEU A 32 4.00 -52.02 -4.45
C LEU A 32 3.42 -50.78 -5.14
N ALA A 33 2.91 -50.92 -6.37
CA ALA A 33 2.31 -49.82 -7.10
C ALA A 33 1.05 -49.26 -6.40
N VAL A 34 0.19 -50.14 -5.85
CA VAL A 34 -1.01 -49.74 -5.12
C VAL A 34 -0.65 -49.05 -3.80
N ASP A 35 0.24 -49.62 -3.00
CA ASP A 35 0.68 -49.01 -1.74
C ASP A 35 1.40 -47.66 -1.99
N TYR A 36 2.19 -47.56 -3.07
CA TYR A 36 2.81 -46.30 -3.48
C TYR A 36 1.78 -45.25 -3.89
N SER A 37 0.77 -45.61 -4.69
CA SER A 37 -0.31 -44.67 -5.08
C SER A 37 -1.03 -44.13 -3.84
N ARG A 38 -1.40 -45.01 -2.90
CA ARG A 38 -2.03 -44.60 -1.63
C ARG A 38 -1.13 -43.68 -0.80
N THR A 39 0.16 -44.00 -0.73
CA THR A 39 1.16 -43.18 -0.04
C THR A 39 1.29 -41.80 -0.69
N SER A 40 1.28 -41.73 -2.02
CA SER A 40 1.36 -40.47 -2.78
C SER A 40 0.13 -39.58 -2.56
N ASP A 41 -1.07 -40.17 -2.54
CA ASP A 41 -2.30 -39.43 -2.26
C ASP A 41 -2.30 -38.85 -0.85
N MET A 42 -1.83 -39.63 0.12
CA MET A 42 -1.74 -39.24 1.52
C MET A 42 -0.65 -38.19 1.76
N ARG A 43 0.48 -38.28 1.05
CA ARG A 43 1.52 -37.24 1.05
C ARG A 43 0.96 -35.89 0.61
N SER A 44 0.13 -35.87 -0.42
CA SER A 44 -0.51 -34.63 -0.91
C SER A 44 -1.43 -34.01 0.15
N LYS A 45 -2.16 -34.84 0.91
CA LYS A 45 -3.02 -34.39 2.01
C LYS A 45 -2.21 -33.85 3.19
N ILE A 46 -1.14 -34.54 3.58
CA ILE A 46 -0.22 -34.07 4.64
C ILE A 46 0.41 -32.73 4.21
N GLN A 47 0.83 -32.58 2.96
CA GLN A 47 1.36 -31.32 2.44
C GLN A 47 0.35 -30.18 2.54
N SER A 48 -0.88 -30.40 2.07
CA SER A 48 -1.92 -29.38 2.18
C SER A 48 -2.22 -28.97 3.63
N ALA A 49 -2.22 -29.92 4.57
CA ALA A 49 -2.40 -29.62 5.99
C ALA A 49 -1.18 -28.90 6.59
N ALA A 50 0.04 -29.27 6.19
CA ALA A 50 1.28 -28.62 6.61
C ALA A 50 1.38 -27.18 6.10
N ASP A 51 0.94 -26.90 4.87
CA ASP A 51 0.88 -25.55 4.30
C ASP A 51 -0.10 -24.66 5.08
N GLY A 52 -1.28 -25.19 5.42
CA GLY A 52 -2.25 -24.50 6.27
C GLY A 52 -1.70 -24.21 7.68
N ALA A 53 -1.01 -25.18 8.27
CA ALA A 53 -0.34 -25.02 9.57
C ALA A 53 0.77 -23.96 9.53
N ALA A 54 1.59 -23.95 8.47
CA ALA A 54 2.66 -22.98 8.27
C ALA A 54 2.10 -21.55 8.17
N MET A 55 1.02 -21.38 7.40
CA MET A 55 0.37 -20.09 7.23
C MET A 55 -0.31 -19.61 8.52
N ALA A 56 -0.94 -20.50 9.28
CA ALA A 56 -1.55 -20.16 10.56
C ALA A 56 -0.51 -19.71 11.60
N ALA A 57 0.62 -20.42 11.68
CA ALA A 57 1.75 -20.02 12.51
C ALA A 57 2.33 -18.66 12.08
N ALA A 58 2.48 -18.44 10.78
CA ALA A 58 2.96 -17.15 10.25
C ALA A 58 2.02 -15.99 10.61
N LEU A 59 0.70 -16.19 10.51
CA LEU A 59 -0.27 -15.17 10.88
C LEU A 59 -0.21 -14.82 12.37
N GLU A 60 -0.09 -15.81 13.25
CA GLU A 60 0.01 -15.54 14.70
C GLU A 60 1.32 -14.84 15.07
N TYR A 61 2.42 -15.25 14.44
CA TYR A 61 3.71 -14.59 14.62
C TYR A 61 3.63 -13.11 14.23
N ARG A 62 2.95 -12.78 13.12
CA ARG A 62 2.73 -11.39 12.70
C ARG A 62 1.90 -10.57 13.69
N LYS A 63 0.97 -11.19 14.42
CA LYS A 63 0.12 -10.50 15.40
C LYS A 63 0.81 -10.27 16.74
N THR A 64 1.54 -11.27 17.22
CA THR A 64 2.07 -11.30 18.59
C THR A 64 3.56 -10.99 18.68
N GLY A 65 4.31 -11.17 17.58
CA GLY A 65 5.77 -11.08 17.56
C GLY A 65 6.48 -12.15 18.41
N ASN A 66 5.74 -13.11 18.97
CA ASN A 66 6.27 -14.13 19.87
C ASN A 66 6.17 -15.54 19.25
N LYS A 67 7.16 -16.40 19.54
CA LYS A 67 7.29 -17.77 19.05
C LYS A 67 6.75 -18.84 20.02
N ASP A 68 6.46 -18.49 21.27
CA ASP A 68 6.15 -19.46 22.34
C ASP A 68 4.94 -20.37 22.07
N ASN A 69 3.91 -19.87 21.37
CA ASN A 69 2.67 -20.62 21.11
C ASN A 69 2.52 -21.15 19.68
N LEU A 70 3.48 -20.85 18.79
CA LEU A 70 3.34 -21.16 17.36
C LEU A 70 3.27 -22.66 17.09
N SER A 71 4.01 -23.48 17.85
CA SER A 71 4.00 -24.94 17.67
C SER A 71 2.63 -25.55 18.00
N ASN A 72 1.98 -25.05 19.05
CA ASN A 72 0.64 -25.53 19.44
C ASN A 72 -0.41 -25.11 18.41
N ILE A 73 -0.32 -23.88 17.91
CA ILE A 73 -1.24 -23.37 16.89
C ILE A 73 -1.04 -24.11 15.57
N ALA A 74 0.21 -24.29 15.13
CA ALA A 74 0.52 -25.07 13.94
C ALA A 74 -0.04 -26.50 14.05
N GLN A 75 0.14 -27.18 15.19
CA GLN A 75 -0.40 -28.52 15.42
C GLN A 75 -1.94 -28.55 15.37
N GLN A 76 -2.62 -27.59 16.02
CA GLN A 76 -4.08 -27.50 15.98
C GLN A 76 -4.62 -27.28 14.56
N TYR A 77 -4.01 -26.37 13.80
CA TYR A 77 -4.39 -26.12 12.42
C TYR A 77 -4.04 -27.30 11.51
N PHE A 78 -2.93 -27.99 11.75
CA PHE A 78 -2.56 -29.19 11.03
C PHE A 78 -3.61 -30.29 11.24
N GLU A 79 -3.95 -30.60 12.49
CA GLU A 79 -4.95 -31.61 12.85
C GLU A 79 -6.34 -31.30 12.30
N ALA A 80 -6.75 -30.02 12.32
CA ALA A 80 -8.02 -29.58 11.75
C ALA A 80 -8.10 -29.76 10.23
N ASN A 81 -6.97 -29.61 9.52
CA ASN A 81 -6.89 -29.75 8.06
C ASN A 81 -6.51 -31.16 7.61
N LEU A 82 -6.10 -32.03 8.54
CA LEU A 82 -5.76 -33.41 8.24
C LEU A 82 -7.05 -34.22 8.06
N ALA A 83 -7.35 -34.60 6.82
CA ALA A 83 -8.46 -35.49 6.52
C ALA A 83 -8.31 -36.85 7.27
N GLY A 84 -9.41 -37.51 7.64
CA GLY A 84 -9.33 -38.84 8.27
C GLY A 84 -8.63 -39.90 7.41
N GLY A 85 -8.20 -41.00 8.04
CA GLY A 85 -7.56 -42.14 7.35
C GLY A 85 -6.10 -42.39 7.71
N PHE A 86 -5.60 -41.78 8.79
CA PHE A 86 -4.26 -42.00 9.34
C PHE A 86 -4.30 -42.97 10.52
N ALA A 87 -3.27 -43.79 10.68
CA ALA A 87 -3.16 -44.76 11.78
C ALA A 87 -2.72 -44.10 13.09
N THR A 88 -1.88 -43.06 12.99
CA THR A 88 -1.48 -42.17 14.08
C THR A 88 -1.51 -40.72 13.60
N THR A 89 -1.62 -39.76 14.51
CA THR A 89 -1.58 -38.34 14.14
C THR A 89 -0.12 -37.93 13.83
N PRO A 90 0.19 -37.48 12.60
CA PRO A 90 1.50 -36.95 12.28
C PRO A 90 1.83 -35.77 13.20
N GLN A 91 3.07 -35.73 13.70
CA GLN A 91 3.52 -34.65 14.56
C GLN A 91 4.16 -33.55 13.73
N VAL A 92 3.77 -32.31 14.00
CA VAL A 92 4.36 -31.13 13.38
C VAL A 92 5.59 -30.70 14.15
N GLN A 93 6.70 -30.51 13.45
CA GLN A 93 7.93 -29.93 13.99
C GLN A 93 8.17 -28.57 13.34
N LEU A 94 8.16 -27.51 14.14
CA LEU A 94 8.55 -26.19 13.69
C LEU A 94 10.07 -26.01 13.80
N SER A 95 10.66 -25.46 12.76
CA SER A 95 12.01 -24.90 12.79
C SER A 95 12.00 -23.48 12.21
N TYR A 96 13.00 -22.70 12.60
CA TYR A 96 13.14 -21.30 12.19
C TYR A 96 14.49 -21.17 11.49
N PRO A 97 14.53 -21.32 10.15
CA PRO A 97 15.77 -21.18 9.39
C PRO A 97 16.38 -19.78 9.58
N ASP A 98 15.52 -18.76 9.61
CA ASP A 98 15.89 -17.35 9.75
C ASP A 98 15.01 -16.63 10.77
N ALA A 99 15.25 -15.33 10.98
CA ALA A 99 14.42 -14.49 11.85
C ALA A 99 12.98 -14.31 11.30
N SER A 100 12.80 -14.37 9.99
CA SER A 100 11.54 -14.11 9.28
C SER A 100 10.82 -15.35 8.77
N SER A 101 11.46 -16.51 8.78
CA SER A 101 10.94 -17.72 8.14
C SER A 101 10.47 -18.74 9.18
N ILE A 102 9.33 -19.36 8.92
CA ILE A 102 8.79 -20.48 9.70
C ILE A 102 8.76 -21.69 8.78
N LYS A 103 9.43 -22.76 9.21
CA LYS A 103 9.48 -24.03 8.50
C LYS A 103 8.74 -25.09 9.29
N VAL A 104 7.79 -25.74 8.65
CA VAL A 104 6.97 -26.83 9.16
C VAL A 104 7.47 -28.12 8.55
N ASN A 105 7.94 -29.05 9.38
CA ASN A 105 8.32 -30.39 8.95
C ASN A 105 7.35 -31.39 9.55
N VAL A 106 6.84 -32.28 8.72
CA VAL A 106 5.95 -33.37 9.14
C VAL A 106 6.54 -34.68 8.63
N ALA A 107 6.83 -35.58 9.56
CA ALA A 107 7.29 -36.92 9.27
C ALA A 107 6.21 -37.93 9.69
N TYR A 108 5.89 -38.86 8.79
CA TYR A 108 4.89 -39.89 9.02
C TYR A 108 5.24 -41.20 8.31
N ASP A 109 5.17 -42.32 9.04
CA ASP A 109 5.35 -43.65 8.47
C ASP A 109 4.01 -44.21 7.97
N MET A 110 3.82 -44.23 6.65
CA MET A 110 2.60 -44.78 6.05
C MET A 110 2.63 -46.31 6.12
N PRO A 111 1.70 -46.96 6.84
CA PRO A 111 1.64 -48.41 6.86
C PRO A 111 1.26 -48.95 5.47
N THR A 112 2.01 -49.93 4.99
CA THR A 112 1.72 -50.64 3.74
C THR A 112 0.70 -51.75 4.00
N THR A 113 -0.06 -52.15 2.98
CA THR A 113 -1.06 -53.23 3.13
C THR A 113 -0.72 -54.47 2.31
N ILE A 114 -0.28 -54.30 1.07
CA ILE A 114 0.02 -55.43 0.18
C ILE A 114 1.51 -55.77 0.26
N SER A 115 2.35 -54.74 0.35
CA SER A 115 3.81 -54.83 0.44
C SER A 115 4.30 -55.36 1.78
N GLU A 116 3.43 -55.38 2.81
CA GLU A 116 3.74 -55.97 4.12
C GLU A 116 4.01 -57.49 4.00
N VAL A 117 3.29 -58.18 3.11
CA VAL A 117 3.49 -59.61 2.82
C VAL A 117 4.91 -59.89 2.28
N LEU A 118 5.53 -58.88 1.65
CA LEU A 118 6.89 -58.93 1.12
C LEU A 118 7.94 -58.43 2.13
N GLY A 119 7.54 -58.11 3.36
CA GLY A 119 8.41 -57.64 4.44
C GLY A 119 8.59 -56.11 4.52
N VAL A 120 7.98 -55.33 3.63
CA VAL A 120 8.01 -53.86 3.69
C VAL A 120 6.80 -53.39 4.48
N LYS A 121 6.99 -53.00 5.75
CA LYS A 121 5.89 -52.68 6.68
C LYS A 121 5.40 -51.22 6.62
N SER A 122 6.26 -50.31 6.16
CA SER A 122 5.92 -48.90 6.06
C SER A 122 6.74 -48.20 4.97
N LEU A 123 6.21 -47.08 4.50
CA LEU A 123 6.88 -46.14 3.61
C LEU A 123 7.00 -44.79 4.33
N PRO A 124 8.22 -44.27 4.55
CA PRO A 124 8.40 -42.98 5.20
C PRO A 124 7.93 -41.85 4.29
N VAL A 125 7.11 -40.95 4.81
CA VAL A 125 6.64 -39.74 4.15
C VAL A 125 7.15 -38.54 4.92
N GLU A 126 7.93 -37.70 4.25
CA GLU A 126 8.40 -36.43 4.77
C GLU A 126 7.87 -35.29 3.89
N VAL A 127 7.33 -34.28 4.57
CA VAL A 127 6.69 -33.11 3.99
C VAL A 127 7.27 -31.89 4.67
N VAL A 128 7.63 -30.91 3.85
CA VAL A 128 8.22 -29.65 4.30
C VAL A 128 7.40 -28.51 3.71
N SER A 129 6.99 -27.58 4.56
CA SER A 129 6.37 -26.32 4.16
C SER A 129 7.13 -25.16 4.81
N GLN A 130 7.36 -24.09 4.07
CA GLN A 130 8.05 -22.91 4.57
C GLN A 130 7.29 -21.65 4.17
N VAL A 131 7.11 -20.75 5.13
CA VAL A 131 6.44 -19.46 4.94
C VAL A 131 7.30 -18.35 5.50
N GLU A 132 7.40 -17.25 4.77
CA GLU A 132 7.93 -15.99 5.27
C GLU A 132 6.87 -15.34 6.17
N ALA A 133 7.10 -15.40 7.48
CA ALA A 133 6.25 -14.85 8.51
C ALA A 133 6.58 -13.38 8.84
N GLY A 134 7.58 -12.80 8.19
CA GLY A 134 7.98 -11.40 8.37
C GLY A 134 8.81 -11.20 9.64
N GLY A 135 10.12 -11.01 9.46
CA GLY A 135 11.07 -10.75 10.55
C GLY A 135 11.90 -9.48 10.32
N GLU A 136 11.81 -8.91 9.12
CA GLU A 136 12.19 -7.53 8.86
C GLU A 136 10.91 -6.77 8.55
N THR A 137 10.62 -5.79 9.40
CA THR A 137 9.55 -4.81 9.19
C THR A 137 9.71 -4.24 7.79
N GLN A 138 8.86 -4.65 6.85
CA GLN A 138 8.92 -4.11 5.50
C GLN A 138 8.75 -2.60 5.60
N LYS A 139 9.71 -1.87 5.04
CA LYS A 139 9.61 -0.42 4.95
C LYS A 139 8.46 -0.11 4.00
N MET A 140 7.40 0.47 4.53
CA MET A 140 6.22 0.85 3.76
C MET A 140 6.10 2.36 3.76
N GLU A 141 5.92 2.93 2.58
CA GLU A 141 5.62 4.35 2.39
C GLU A 141 4.20 4.45 1.83
N ILE A 142 3.34 5.20 2.50
CA ILE A 142 1.91 5.29 2.19
C ILE A 142 1.55 6.76 2.00
N ALA A 143 0.88 7.10 0.89
CA ALA A 143 0.36 8.44 0.68
C ALA A 143 -1.17 8.45 0.78
N LEU A 144 -1.70 9.26 1.71
CA LEU A 144 -3.12 9.45 1.91
C LEU A 144 -3.59 10.72 1.19
N ALA A 145 -4.15 10.57 0.00
CA ALA A 145 -4.90 11.63 -0.67
C ALA A 145 -6.30 11.74 -0.04
N LEU A 146 -6.57 12.79 0.73
CA LEU A 146 -7.81 12.97 1.47
C LEU A 146 -8.67 14.07 0.83
N ASP A 147 -9.83 13.68 0.30
CA ASP A 147 -10.83 14.62 -0.20
C ASP A 147 -11.45 15.40 0.97
N VAL A 148 -11.25 16.72 0.97
CA VAL A 148 -11.83 17.65 1.95
C VAL A 148 -12.70 18.70 1.27
N THR A 149 -13.38 18.33 0.19
CA THR A 149 -14.27 19.21 -0.55
C THR A 149 -15.55 19.51 0.22
N GLY A 150 -16.27 20.58 -0.13
CA GLY A 150 -17.52 20.96 0.54
C GLY A 150 -18.59 19.86 0.55
N SER A 151 -18.53 18.90 -0.38
CA SER A 151 -19.40 17.71 -0.39
C SER A 151 -19.18 16.78 0.81
N MET A 152 -17.98 16.79 1.40
CA MET A 152 -17.60 16.00 2.57
C MET A 152 -18.18 16.56 3.88
N ASN A 153 -18.72 17.79 3.86
CA ASN A 153 -19.44 18.37 4.99
C ASN A 153 -20.89 17.83 5.14
N ARG A 154 -21.31 16.92 4.25
CA ARG A 154 -22.65 16.31 4.28
C ARG A 154 -22.59 14.91 4.90
N ASP A 155 -23.71 14.48 5.48
CA ASP A 155 -23.93 13.10 5.94
C ASP A 155 -22.82 12.53 6.86
N ASN A 156 -22.16 13.37 7.65
CA ASN A 156 -21.02 13.01 8.50
C ASN A 156 -19.82 12.38 7.75
N LYS A 157 -19.71 12.57 6.43
CA LYS A 157 -18.64 11.95 5.61
C LYS A 157 -17.25 12.31 6.09
N LEU A 158 -16.98 13.59 6.37
CA LEU A 158 -15.68 14.02 6.89
C LEU A 158 -15.37 13.39 8.25
N THR A 159 -16.37 13.31 9.15
CA THR A 159 -16.20 12.68 10.46
C THR A 159 -15.82 11.19 10.32
N VAL A 160 -16.50 10.46 9.43
CA VAL A 160 -16.20 9.05 9.15
C VAL A 160 -14.83 8.90 8.48
N LEU A 161 -14.46 9.79 7.55
CA LEU A 161 -13.14 9.81 6.94
C LEU A 161 -12.05 9.99 8.00
N LYS A 162 -12.22 10.95 8.91
CA LYS A 162 -11.26 11.17 10.01
C LYS A 162 -11.11 9.93 10.88
N GLN A 163 -12.21 9.30 11.27
CA GLN A 163 -12.17 8.10 12.10
C GLN A 163 -11.47 6.94 11.38
N SER A 164 -11.84 6.68 10.13
CA SER A 164 -11.27 5.59 9.32
C SER A 164 -9.79 5.81 9.02
N ALA A 165 -9.37 7.05 8.74
CA ALA A 165 -7.96 7.39 8.50
C ALA A 165 -7.11 7.16 9.76
N LYS A 166 -7.60 7.54 10.95
CA LYS A 166 -6.90 7.28 12.22
C LYS A 166 -6.83 5.79 12.54
N GLN A 167 -7.90 5.04 12.30
CA GLN A 167 -7.89 3.59 12.46
C GLN A 167 -6.89 2.93 11.51
N PHE A 168 -6.88 3.34 10.24
CA PHE A 168 -5.93 2.85 9.25
C PHE A 168 -4.48 3.11 9.68
N ILE A 169 -4.15 4.32 10.15
CA ILE A 169 -2.82 4.63 10.69
C ILE A 169 -2.48 3.67 11.83
N SER A 170 -3.39 3.48 12.80
CA SER A 170 -3.17 2.56 13.92
C SER A 170 -2.99 1.10 13.49
N ASP A 171 -3.61 0.69 12.38
CA ASP A 171 -3.52 -0.69 11.89
C ASP A 171 -2.22 -0.97 11.13
N VAL A 172 -1.68 0.04 10.43
CA VAL A 172 -0.43 -0.09 9.66
C VAL A 172 0.82 0.25 10.48
N THR A 173 0.71 1.12 11.50
CA THR A 173 1.83 1.46 12.36
C THR A 173 1.90 0.53 13.58
N PRO A 174 3.05 -0.08 13.87
CA PRO A 174 3.19 -0.96 15.03
C PRO A 174 2.99 -0.20 16.35
N ALA A 175 2.34 -0.83 17.33
CA ALA A 175 2.06 -0.23 18.64
C ALA A 175 3.33 0.12 19.45
N THR A 176 4.47 -0.53 19.14
CA THR A 176 5.77 -0.34 19.79
C THR A 176 6.91 -0.70 18.85
N GLY A 177 7.94 0.14 18.78
CA GLY A 177 9.16 -0.09 17.99
C GLY A 177 9.44 1.01 16.95
N PRO A 178 10.62 1.00 16.29
CA PRO A 178 10.90 1.93 15.21
C PRO A 178 9.90 1.73 14.08
N SER A 179 9.16 2.78 13.73
CA SER A 179 8.21 2.71 12.63
C SER A 179 8.97 2.51 11.33
N ASN A 180 8.79 1.36 10.71
CA ASN A 180 9.20 1.16 9.32
C ASN A 180 8.09 1.61 8.36
N VAL A 181 7.05 2.28 8.87
CA VAL A 181 5.96 2.83 8.07
C VAL A 181 6.05 4.35 8.11
N LYS A 182 6.19 4.96 6.93
CA LYS A 182 6.07 6.41 6.76
C LYS A 182 4.79 6.71 6.02
N ILE A 183 4.06 7.72 6.49
CA ILE A 183 2.80 8.13 5.90
C ILE A 183 2.88 9.61 5.54
N SER A 184 2.44 9.96 4.34
CA SER A 184 2.18 11.35 3.94
C SER A 184 0.67 11.58 3.91
N VAL A 185 0.25 12.79 4.26
CA VAL A 185 -1.18 13.19 4.27
C VAL A 185 -1.33 14.39 3.35
N ILE A 186 -2.17 14.23 2.33
CA ILE A 186 -2.41 15.20 1.26
C ILE A 186 -3.90 15.56 1.27
N PRO A 187 -4.33 16.52 2.10
CA PRO A 187 -5.68 17.07 2.02
C PRO A 187 -5.83 17.88 0.74
N PHE A 188 -6.89 17.65 -0.02
CA PHE A 188 -7.14 18.38 -1.25
C PHE A 188 -8.60 18.83 -1.42
N ASN A 189 -8.75 19.93 -2.14
CA ASN A 189 -10.01 20.37 -2.75
C ASN A 189 -9.74 20.83 -4.19
N THR A 190 -10.02 22.08 -4.57
CA THR A 190 -9.51 22.69 -5.81
C THR A 190 -8.01 22.95 -5.75
N THR A 191 -7.44 22.95 -4.54
CA THR A 191 -6.04 23.26 -4.24
C THR A 191 -5.45 22.22 -3.30
N VAL A 192 -4.14 22.28 -3.16
CA VAL A 192 -3.43 21.74 -2.00
C VAL A 192 -2.69 22.88 -1.31
N ARG A 193 -2.55 22.78 0.02
CA ARG A 193 -1.82 23.77 0.80
C ARG A 193 -0.45 23.23 1.20
N ILE A 194 0.61 23.95 0.89
CA ILE A 194 1.98 23.61 1.25
C ILE A 194 2.61 24.64 2.18
N ASP A 195 3.84 24.39 2.56
CA ASP A 195 4.58 25.37 3.32
C ASP A 195 4.97 26.59 2.44
N PRO A 196 4.65 27.83 2.86
CA PRO A 196 5.00 29.04 2.10
C PRO A 196 6.50 29.22 1.85
N THR A 197 7.37 28.52 2.59
CA THR A 197 8.82 28.49 2.34
C THR A 197 9.18 28.00 0.95
N TRP A 198 8.32 27.20 0.30
CA TRP A 198 8.55 26.65 -1.04
C TRP A 198 8.33 27.66 -2.18
N ARG A 199 8.08 28.93 -1.85
CA ARG A 199 7.84 30.01 -2.82
C ARG A 199 9.00 30.24 -3.81
N THR A 200 10.21 29.82 -3.47
CA THR A 200 11.40 30.02 -4.33
C THR A 200 11.70 28.82 -5.22
N GLU A 201 10.89 27.76 -5.15
CA GLU A 201 11.13 26.53 -5.88
C GLU A 201 10.90 26.68 -7.38
N THR A 202 11.75 26.02 -8.18
CA THR A 202 11.73 26.19 -9.65
C THR A 202 10.55 25.51 -10.32
N TRP A 203 9.94 24.53 -9.66
CA TRP A 203 8.76 23.78 -10.09
C TRP A 203 7.43 24.51 -9.82
N LEU A 204 7.46 25.61 -9.05
CA LEU A 204 6.33 26.47 -8.75
C LEU A 204 6.34 27.70 -9.66
N ASP A 205 5.19 28.06 -10.22
CA ASP A 205 4.97 29.30 -10.96
C ASP A 205 4.25 30.34 -10.09
N LEU A 206 4.93 31.44 -9.79
CA LEU A 206 4.38 32.58 -9.08
C LEU A 206 3.78 33.65 -10.01
N ASN A 207 3.85 33.49 -11.34
CA ASN A 207 3.38 34.50 -12.29
C ASN A 207 1.88 34.81 -12.15
N GLY A 208 1.06 33.84 -11.70
CA GLY A 208 -0.35 34.07 -11.34
C GLY A 208 -0.57 35.10 -10.22
N MET A 209 0.45 35.38 -9.39
CA MET A 209 0.43 36.46 -8.39
C MET A 209 0.74 37.83 -8.98
N LEU A 210 1.53 37.88 -10.05
CA LEU A 210 1.96 39.13 -10.68
C LEU A 210 0.82 39.81 -11.45
N GLU A 211 -0.16 39.05 -11.96
CA GLU A 211 -1.35 39.59 -12.64
C GLU A 211 -2.38 40.23 -11.69
N THR A 212 -2.33 39.93 -10.38
CA THR A 212 -3.25 40.49 -9.37
C THR A 212 -2.65 41.65 -8.57
N LEU A 213 -1.35 41.93 -8.74
CA LEU A 213 -0.80 43.22 -8.34
C LEU A 213 -1.47 44.28 -9.23
N PRO A 214 -2.03 45.37 -8.68
CA PRO A 214 -2.67 46.39 -9.51
C PRO A 214 -1.64 46.91 -10.50
N GLU A 215 -1.81 46.59 -11.78
CA GLU A 215 -1.12 47.30 -12.84
C GLU A 215 -1.38 48.78 -12.58
N LYS A 216 -0.32 49.56 -12.37
CA LYS A 216 -0.42 51.00 -12.56
C LYS A 216 -0.79 51.19 -14.02
N LYS A 217 -2.09 51.30 -14.33
CA LYS A 217 -2.57 51.76 -15.63
C LYS A 217 -1.86 53.08 -15.91
N LYS A 218 -0.84 53.05 -16.77
CA LYS A 218 -0.36 54.25 -17.43
C LYS A 218 -1.53 54.73 -18.29
N SER A 219 -2.25 55.71 -17.78
CA SER A 219 -3.24 56.42 -18.57
C SER A 219 -2.50 57.15 -19.68
N THR A 220 -2.49 56.55 -20.86
CA THR A 220 -2.01 57.16 -22.10
C THR A 220 -3.05 58.19 -22.53
N GLY A 221 -3.00 59.38 -21.92
CA GLY A 221 -3.71 60.57 -22.39
C GLY A 221 -2.80 61.37 -23.29
N GLY A 222 -3.04 61.34 -24.60
CA GLY A 222 -2.33 62.20 -25.55
C GLY A 222 -2.72 63.67 -25.40
N GLY A 223 -1.77 64.55 -25.72
CA GLY A 223 -2.07 65.89 -26.23
C GLY A 223 -1.73 67.08 -25.33
N LEU A 224 -0.57 67.65 -25.64
CA LEU A 224 -0.24 69.09 -25.70
C LEU A 224 -0.08 69.88 -24.38
N LEU A 225 1.07 70.56 -24.32
CA LEU A 225 1.61 71.44 -23.28
C LEU A 225 2.45 70.71 -22.22
N GLY A 226 3.71 70.49 -22.60
CA GLY A 226 4.77 70.23 -21.65
C GLY A 226 5.09 71.45 -20.79
N GLY A 227 5.72 71.18 -19.65
CA GLY A 227 6.50 72.16 -18.91
C GLY A 227 5.97 72.45 -17.51
N LEU A 228 6.78 72.04 -16.52
CA LEU A 228 6.84 72.58 -15.15
C LEU A 228 5.78 72.06 -14.15
N PHE A 229 6.24 71.75 -12.93
CA PHE A 229 5.52 71.34 -11.71
C PHE A 229 5.28 69.84 -11.47
N GLY A 230 6.38 69.13 -11.17
CA GLY A 230 6.38 67.78 -10.60
C GLY A 230 6.70 67.72 -9.09
N ILE A 231 6.43 68.77 -8.32
CA ILE A 231 6.59 68.78 -6.85
C ILE A 231 5.39 69.55 -6.30
N VAL A 232 4.72 69.02 -5.27
CA VAL A 232 3.51 69.54 -4.56
C VAL A 232 2.16 68.90 -4.96
N THR A 233 2.03 67.57 -4.91
CA THR A 233 0.72 66.90 -4.71
C THR A 233 0.77 65.72 -3.72
N GLY A 234 1.76 65.68 -2.82
CA GLY A 234 1.89 64.62 -1.81
C GLY A 234 1.25 64.90 -0.46
N PHE A 235 0.56 66.03 -0.27
CA PHE A 235 0.15 66.49 1.08
C PHE A 235 -1.34 66.83 1.22
N PHE A 236 -2.16 66.70 0.18
CA PHE A 236 -3.58 67.10 0.24
C PHE A 236 -4.59 65.93 0.26
N ASP A 237 -4.18 64.70 -0.04
CA ASP A 237 -5.04 63.51 0.05
C ASP A 237 -5.19 62.94 1.48
N LEU A 238 -4.47 63.48 2.46
CA LEU A 238 -4.53 63.01 3.85
C LEU A 238 -5.68 63.63 4.66
N ILE A 239 -6.26 64.76 4.21
CA ILE A 239 -7.19 65.56 5.04
C ILE A 239 -8.66 65.47 4.59
N THR A 240 -8.95 65.03 3.37
CA THR A 240 -10.34 64.91 2.86
C THR A 240 -11.07 63.63 3.30
N GLY A 241 -10.38 62.63 3.85
CA GLY A 241 -11.01 61.37 4.29
C GLY A 241 -11.65 61.37 5.68
N LEU A 242 -11.59 62.47 6.44
CA LEU A 242 -12.01 62.48 7.85
C LEU A 242 -13.41 63.06 8.12
N LEU A 243 -14.20 63.41 7.09
CA LEU A 243 -15.46 64.15 7.29
C LEU A 243 -16.71 63.64 6.57
N ASP A 244 -16.67 62.50 5.87
CA ASP A 244 -17.90 61.89 5.32
C ASP A 244 -18.17 60.51 5.91
N GLY A 245 -19.12 60.48 6.84
CA GLY A 245 -19.72 59.27 7.38
C GLY A 245 -20.76 58.70 6.43
N THR A 246 -20.32 58.05 5.35
CA THR A 246 -21.15 57.15 4.56
C THR A 246 -20.43 55.83 4.35
N SER A 247 -21.10 54.74 4.76
CA SER A 247 -20.64 53.38 4.57
C SER A 247 -20.72 53.00 3.10
N GLU A 248 -19.59 52.80 2.45
CA GLU A 248 -19.51 51.97 1.26
C GLU A 248 -18.21 51.17 1.28
N SER A 249 -18.37 49.85 1.23
CA SER A 249 -17.31 48.87 1.30
C SER A 249 -16.38 48.99 0.10
N SER A 250 -15.13 49.36 0.33
CA SER A 250 -13.98 48.85 -0.42
C SER A 250 -12.72 49.36 0.25
N GLY A 251 -12.38 48.74 1.39
CA GLY A 251 -11.09 48.92 2.02
C GLY A 251 -9.98 48.44 1.08
N LYS A 252 -9.43 49.35 0.28
CA LYS A 252 -8.10 49.24 -0.31
C LYS A 252 -7.08 49.36 0.83
N GLY A 253 -6.94 48.28 1.59
CA GLY A 253 -5.76 48.03 2.39
C GLY A 253 -4.67 47.49 1.47
N SER A 254 -3.60 48.25 1.31
CA SER A 254 -2.33 47.75 0.79
C SER A 254 -1.73 46.80 1.83
N ALA A 255 -2.24 45.57 1.87
CA ALA A 255 -1.46 44.44 2.33
C ALA A 255 -0.78 43.88 1.07
N THR A 256 0.54 43.85 1.04
CA THR A 256 1.26 42.89 0.20
C THR A 256 0.80 41.52 0.69
N GLN A 257 -0.27 40.98 0.10
CA GLN A 257 -0.78 39.71 0.56
C GLN A 257 0.28 38.66 0.23
N GLU A 258 0.86 38.07 1.26
CA GLU A 258 1.88 37.04 1.14
C GLU A 258 1.18 35.73 0.75
N TRP A 259 1.81 34.97 -0.15
CA TRP A 259 1.28 33.67 -0.54
C TRP A 259 1.20 32.72 0.65
N ILE A 260 0.02 32.20 0.92
CA ILE A 260 -0.25 31.38 2.10
C ILE A 260 0.01 29.87 1.88
N GLY A 261 0.63 29.51 0.74
CA GLY A 261 0.99 28.14 0.38
C GLY A 261 -0.02 27.42 -0.52
N CYS A 262 -0.95 28.13 -1.15
CA CYS A 262 -1.99 27.52 -1.98
C CYS A 262 -1.51 27.21 -3.39
N VAL A 263 -1.65 25.96 -3.82
CA VAL A 263 -1.19 25.49 -5.12
C VAL A 263 -2.36 24.93 -5.92
N TRP A 264 -2.46 25.38 -7.16
CA TRP A 264 -3.32 24.82 -8.20
C TRP A 264 -2.56 23.81 -9.05
N ASP A 265 -3.34 23.06 -9.83
CA ASP A 265 -2.79 22.12 -10.79
C ASP A 265 -1.92 22.84 -11.83
N ARG A 266 -1.20 22.02 -12.59
CA ARG A 266 -0.44 22.47 -13.74
C ARG A 266 -1.38 22.83 -14.88
N GLY A 267 -0.83 23.39 -15.96
CA GLY A 267 -1.61 23.65 -17.16
C GLY A 267 -2.32 22.38 -17.66
N SER A 268 -3.46 22.53 -18.32
CA SER A 268 -4.37 21.44 -18.71
C SER A 268 -3.78 20.35 -19.63
N SER A 269 -2.56 20.53 -20.13
CA SER A 269 -1.83 19.50 -20.89
C SER A 269 -0.87 18.68 -20.01
N TRP A 270 -0.64 19.13 -18.78
CA TRP A 270 0.33 18.61 -17.82
C TRP A 270 -0.32 18.11 -16.52
N ASP A 271 -1.56 18.51 -16.25
CA ASP A 271 -2.41 18.13 -15.10
C ASP A 271 -2.74 16.62 -15.02
N SER A 272 -2.42 15.87 -16.07
CA SER A 272 -2.63 14.42 -16.19
C SER A 272 -1.34 13.65 -16.46
N THR A 273 -0.19 14.32 -16.34
CA THR A 273 1.13 13.71 -16.57
C THR A 273 1.88 13.53 -15.26
N THR A 274 2.88 12.63 -15.21
CA THR A 274 3.77 12.46 -14.04
C THR A 274 5.15 13.07 -14.23
N THR A 275 5.41 13.65 -15.41
CA THR A 275 6.71 14.24 -15.76
C THR A 275 7.01 15.42 -14.82
N ASN A 276 8.25 15.52 -14.34
CA ASN A 276 8.68 16.68 -13.56
C ASN A 276 8.52 17.98 -14.36
N PRO A 277 8.23 19.11 -13.69
CA PRO A 277 8.15 20.42 -14.34
C PRO A 277 9.40 20.75 -15.16
N ILE A 278 9.18 21.21 -16.38
CA ILE A 278 10.22 21.46 -17.38
C ILE A 278 10.69 22.91 -17.26
N VAL A 279 12.01 23.09 -17.20
CA VAL A 279 12.62 24.44 -17.18
C VAL A 279 12.26 25.18 -18.48
N GLY A 280 11.58 26.32 -18.34
CA GLY A 280 11.18 27.17 -19.48
C GLY A 280 9.75 26.92 -19.98
N ASP A 281 9.05 25.88 -19.51
CA ASP A 281 7.63 25.66 -19.80
C ASP A 281 6.79 25.98 -18.56
N THR A 282 6.14 27.15 -18.54
CA THR A 282 5.28 27.59 -17.43
C THR A 282 4.04 26.71 -17.28
N GLY A 283 3.53 26.13 -18.37
CA GLY A 283 2.38 25.21 -18.32
C GLY A 283 2.69 23.91 -17.59
N SER A 284 3.96 23.51 -17.57
CA SER A 284 4.43 22.30 -16.88
C SER A 284 4.65 22.48 -15.37
N LYS A 285 4.53 23.71 -14.84
CA LYS A 285 4.74 24.05 -13.42
C LYS A 285 3.42 24.09 -12.66
N TYR A 286 3.50 23.84 -11.35
CA TYR A 286 2.37 24.05 -10.45
C TYR A 286 2.10 25.54 -10.28
N GLN A 287 0.84 25.96 -10.32
CA GLN A 287 0.50 27.37 -10.26
C GLN A 287 0.24 27.80 -8.82
N ALA A 288 0.93 28.83 -8.34
CA ALA A 288 0.64 29.38 -7.04
C ALA A 288 -0.64 30.22 -7.11
N SER A 289 -1.63 29.85 -6.29
CA SER A 289 -2.89 30.60 -6.20
C SER A 289 -2.63 32.01 -5.63
N PRO A 290 -3.11 33.07 -6.30
CA PRO A 290 -2.98 34.43 -5.80
C PRO A 290 -3.77 34.58 -4.50
N PRO A 291 -3.35 35.49 -3.62
CA PRO A 291 -4.04 35.74 -2.37
C PRO A 291 -5.27 36.62 -2.64
N ASP A 292 -6.31 36.01 -3.18
CA ASP A 292 -7.63 36.60 -3.30
C ASP A 292 -8.56 36.11 -2.17
N HIS A 293 -9.76 36.68 -2.09
CA HIS A 293 -10.72 36.35 -1.04
C HIS A 293 -11.16 34.86 -1.11
N TYR A 294 -10.98 34.19 -2.25
CA TYR A 294 -11.27 32.77 -2.46
C TYR A 294 -10.13 31.88 -1.91
N SER A 295 -8.88 32.20 -2.26
CA SER A 295 -7.68 31.49 -1.81
C SER A 295 -7.47 31.59 -0.30
N THR A 296 -7.72 32.76 0.28
CA THR A 296 -7.56 33.00 1.72
C THR A 296 -8.60 32.32 2.59
N SER A 297 -9.84 32.14 2.14
CA SER A 297 -10.88 31.46 2.92
C SER A 297 -10.85 29.95 2.74
N ILE A 298 -10.82 29.47 1.50
CA ILE A 298 -10.96 28.04 1.19
C ILE A 298 -9.62 27.34 1.45
N CYS A 299 -8.55 27.76 0.78
CA CYS A 299 -7.25 27.14 0.96
C CYS A 299 -6.56 27.53 2.28
N GLY A 300 -6.84 28.73 2.81
CA GLY A 300 -6.40 29.09 4.17
C GLY A 300 -6.93 28.15 5.27
N GLY A 301 -8.08 27.53 5.05
CA GLY A 301 -8.67 26.50 5.91
C GLY A 301 -8.12 25.08 5.70
N LEU A 302 -7.38 24.83 4.60
CA LEU A 302 -6.79 23.52 4.36
C LEU A 302 -5.65 23.26 5.34
N VAL A 303 -5.59 22.02 5.82
CA VAL A 303 -4.41 21.49 6.51
C VAL A 303 -3.28 21.40 5.49
N LYS A 304 -2.07 21.82 5.89
CA LYS A 304 -0.89 21.74 5.02
C LYS A 304 -0.59 20.28 4.70
N VAL A 305 -0.11 20.01 3.49
CA VAL A 305 0.37 18.70 3.09
C VAL A 305 1.50 18.28 4.03
N ARG A 306 1.36 17.08 4.59
CA ARG A 306 2.36 16.43 5.43
C ARG A 306 3.26 15.56 4.56
N PRO A 307 4.56 15.86 4.46
CA PRO A 307 5.53 14.95 3.85
C PRO A 307 5.60 13.62 4.62
N LEU A 308 6.20 12.59 4.02
CA LEU A 308 6.38 11.28 4.65
C LEU A 308 6.99 11.40 6.06
N THR A 309 6.25 10.93 7.06
CA THR A 309 6.66 10.92 8.46
C THR A 309 6.21 9.64 9.16
N ASP A 310 6.92 9.25 10.20
CA ASP A 310 6.57 8.19 11.14
C ASP A 310 5.87 8.72 12.41
N ASP A 311 5.67 10.03 12.54
CA ASP A 311 5.02 10.63 13.70
C ASP A 311 3.49 10.50 13.62
N THR A 312 2.96 9.45 14.25
CA THR A 312 1.53 9.17 14.32
C THR A 312 0.74 10.25 15.06
N SER A 313 1.36 10.99 15.98
CA SER A 313 0.68 12.07 16.70
C SER A 313 0.46 13.27 15.79
N LEU A 314 1.47 13.64 14.99
CA LEU A 314 1.32 14.67 13.96
C LEU A 314 0.31 14.29 12.89
N LEU A 315 0.33 13.04 12.41
CA LEU A 315 -0.64 12.55 11.43
C LEU A 315 -2.08 12.62 11.96
N ASN A 316 -2.30 12.20 13.21
CA ASN A 316 -3.61 12.27 13.85
C ASN A 316 -4.05 13.73 14.05
N GLN A 317 -3.14 14.63 14.41
CA GLN A 317 -3.42 16.06 14.54
C GLN A 317 -3.84 16.68 13.20
N ASP A 318 -3.14 16.35 12.11
CA ASP A 318 -3.46 16.82 10.76
C ASP A 318 -4.85 16.31 10.32
N ILE A 319 -5.18 15.04 10.61
CA ILE A 319 -6.49 14.46 10.32
C ILE A 319 -7.60 15.13 11.14
N ASP A 320 -7.37 15.38 12.43
CA ASP A 320 -8.36 16.05 13.28
C ASP A 320 -8.61 17.50 12.84
N ALA A 321 -7.61 18.15 12.26
CA ALA A 321 -7.69 19.52 11.74
C ALA A 321 -8.37 19.64 10.37
N LEU A 322 -8.71 18.55 9.67
CA LEU A 322 -9.34 18.63 8.35
C LEU A 322 -10.69 19.37 8.41
N VAL A 323 -10.92 20.27 7.45
CA VAL A 323 -12.17 21.01 7.29
C VAL A 323 -12.64 20.84 5.86
N ALA A 324 -13.94 20.56 5.67
CA ALA A 324 -14.53 20.37 4.36
C ALA A 324 -14.94 21.72 3.74
N ASP A 325 -14.29 22.12 2.64
CA ASP A 325 -14.60 23.36 1.92
C ASP A 325 -14.11 23.32 0.45
N GLY A 326 -14.69 24.16 -0.40
CA GLY A 326 -14.33 24.31 -1.81
C GLY A 326 -14.84 23.19 -2.74
N ASP A 327 -14.55 23.33 -4.03
CA ASP A 327 -14.92 22.37 -5.07
C ASP A 327 -13.89 21.23 -5.20
N THR A 328 -14.24 20.20 -5.98
CA THR A 328 -13.42 18.99 -6.13
C THR A 328 -12.46 19.08 -7.30
N ASN A 329 -11.16 18.91 -7.02
CA ASN A 329 -10.16 18.55 -8.02
C ASN A 329 -9.41 17.28 -7.56
N THR A 330 -9.81 16.12 -8.08
CA THR A 330 -9.19 14.84 -7.69
C THR A 330 -7.77 14.68 -8.25
N ASN A 331 -7.48 15.28 -9.41
CA ASN A 331 -6.19 15.13 -10.08
C ASN A 331 -5.07 15.66 -9.20
N ILE A 332 -5.19 16.90 -8.72
CA ILE A 332 -4.16 17.52 -7.88
C ILE A 332 -3.87 16.68 -6.62
N GLY A 333 -4.90 16.18 -5.93
CA GLY A 333 -4.73 15.32 -4.75
C GLY A 333 -3.95 14.05 -5.04
N MET A 334 -4.28 13.37 -6.15
CA MET A 334 -3.61 12.12 -6.55
C MET A 334 -2.17 12.35 -7.01
N TYR A 335 -1.90 13.40 -7.79
CA TYR A 335 -0.54 13.72 -8.22
C TYR A 335 0.37 14.11 -7.06
N TRP A 336 -0.14 14.90 -6.11
CA TRP A 336 0.62 15.25 -4.92
C TRP A 336 0.92 14.04 -4.02
N ALA A 337 -0.04 13.12 -3.88
CA ALA A 337 0.17 11.86 -3.18
C ALA A 337 1.24 11.00 -3.87
N MET A 338 1.16 10.84 -5.19
CA MET A 338 2.13 10.06 -5.96
C MET A 338 3.53 10.69 -5.92
N ASN A 339 3.65 12.01 -6.07
CA ASN A 339 4.93 12.70 -5.98
C ASN A 339 5.57 12.57 -4.59
N SER A 340 4.77 12.43 -3.53
CA SER A 340 5.30 12.19 -2.19
C SER A 340 5.96 10.82 -2.01
N LEU A 341 5.72 9.87 -2.92
CA LEU A 341 6.29 8.52 -2.93
C LEU A 341 7.39 8.36 -4.00
N ASP A 342 7.18 8.88 -5.21
CA ASP A 342 8.03 8.62 -6.37
C ASP A 342 9.34 9.42 -6.39
N GLY A 343 9.59 10.26 -5.37
CA GLY A 343 10.74 11.16 -5.32
C GLY A 343 10.76 12.19 -6.45
N ASN A 344 9.62 12.42 -7.11
CA ASN A 344 9.44 13.46 -8.12
C ASN A 344 9.25 14.82 -7.46
N GLN A 345 9.48 15.91 -8.21
CA GLN A 345 9.18 17.25 -7.71
C GLN A 345 7.68 17.35 -7.42
N PRO A 346 7.27 17.88 -6.25
CA PRO A 346 8.05 18.74 -5.35
C PRO A 346 8.78 18.02 -4.20
N TYR A 347 8.66 16.70 -4.06
CA TYR A 347 9.20 15.93 -2.93
C TYR A 347 10.49 15.17 -3.29
N GLN A 348 11.35 15.73 -4.13
CA GLN A 348 12.69 15.18 -4.38
C GLN A 348 13.45 15.14 -3.05
N GLN A 349 13.48 13.96 -2.41
CA GLN A 349 14.35 13.71 -1.27
C GLN A 349 15.78 13.75 -1.82
N ALA A 350 16.59 14.68 -1.32
CA ALA A 350 18.01 14.79 -1.63
C ALA A 350 18.82 13.62 -1.05
#